data_AF-A0A135WGC6-F1
#
_entry.id   AF-A0A135WGC6-F1
#
_cell.length_a   1.000
_cell.length_b   1.000
_cell.length_c   1.000
_cell.angle_alpha   90.00
_cell.angle_beta   90.00
_cell.angle_gamma   90.00
#
_symmetry.space_group_name_H-M   'P 1'
#
loop_
_entity.id
_entity.type
_entity.pdbx_description
1 polymer ?
#
loop_
_entity_poly.entity_id
_entity_poly.type
_entity_poly.pdbx_seq_one_letter_code
_entity_poly.pdbx_strand_id
1 'polypeptide(L)'
;MTNEEKPKQKLSFTIIKDDPTDGHGGFGIGSLSLENVSPVIIDVEEGVARIEIGAMHARSDTERGIKFTTSRADSEGGKPYWLVWVTIDFKEEGPYYAGVTACEMVVNREKRRGYKILADHVNKMDKSMKRQIIVEQMDDRSKRILAEFLSGHNQEMWDRSEPKLHADLEVSDNI
;
A
#
# COMPACT_ATOMS: atom_id res chain seq x y z
N MET A 1 2.17 -41.11 -6.29
CA MET A 1 1.61 -39.78 -6.62
C MET A 1 2.17 -38.81 -5.60
N THR A 2 3.31 -38.20 -5.90
CA THR A 2 3.97 -37.24 -5.02
C THR A 2 3.36 -35.87 -5.24
N ASN A 3 2.69 -35.37 -4.21
CA ASN A 3 2.06 -34.06 -4.18
C ASN A 3 3.17 -33.03 -3.89
N GLU A 4 3.65 -32.33 -4.92
CA GLU A 4 4.58 -31.22 -4.75
C GLU A 4 3.79 -30.00 -4.24
N GLU A 5 3.93 -29.69 -2.96
CA GLU A 5 3.51 -28.41 -2.39
C GLU A 5 4.30 -27.28 -3.05
N LYS A 6 3.63 -26.48 -3.86
CA LYS A 6 4.20 -25.26 -4.43
C LYS A 6 4.56 -24.29 -3.30
N PRO A 7 5.79 -23.76 -3.25
CA PRO A 7 6.17 -22.80 -2.22
C PRO A 7 5.31 -21.54 -2.35
N LYS A 8 4.70 -21.11 -1.23
CA LYS A 8 3.98 -19.84 -1.12
C LYS A 8 4.96 -18.72 -1.51
N GLN A 9 4.73 -18.13 -2.69
CA GLN A 9 5.49 -16.97 -3.16
C GLN A 9 5.38 -15.87 -2.11
N LYS A 10 6.49 -15.59 -1.42
CA LYS A 10 6.64 -14.35 -0.66
C LYS A 10 6.58 -13.23 -1.69
N LEU A 11 5.45 -12.53 -1.77
CA LEU A 11 5.29 -11.33 -2.58
C LEU A 11 6.16 -10.24 -1.96
N SER A 12 7.41 -10.17 -2.42
CA SER A 12 8.33 -9.08 -2.12
C SER A 12 7.81 -7.79 -2.79
N PHE A 13 8.07 -6.62 -2.21
CA PHE A 13 7.94 -5.38 -2.97
C PHE A 13 8.75 -5.52 -4.28
N THR A 14 8.17 -5.10 -5.40
CA THR A 14 8.84 -5.21 -6.69
C THR A 14 9.98 -4.21 -6.72
N ILE A 15 11.20 -4.67 -6.44
CA ILE A 15 12.42 -3.89 -6.61
C ILE A 15 13.02 -4.32 -7.95
N ILE A 16 12.76 -3.56 -9.01
CA ILE A 16 13.52 -3.74 -10.26
C ILE A 16 14.88 -3.09 -10.03
N LYS A 17 15.94 -3.90 -10.09
CA LYS A 17 17.30 -3.40 -10.28
C LYS A 17 17.41 -2.93 -11.74
N ASP A 18 16.91 -1.73 -12.03
CA ASP A 18 17.42 -1.01 -13.19
C ASP A 18 18.60 -0.19 -12.68
N ASP A 19 19.79 -0.63 -13.09
CA ASP A 19 21.05 0.08 -12.85
C ASP A 19 21.03 1.37 -13.69
N PRO A 20 20.86 2.57 -13.10
CA PRO A 20 20.81 3.82 -13.85
C PRO A 20 22.20 4.46 -13.94
N THR A 21 23.29 3.69 -13.77
CA THR A 21 24.65 4.24 -13.76
C THR A 21 25.26 4.46 -15.16
N ASP A 22 24.47 4.40 -16.23
CA ASP A 22 24.92 4.86 -17.55
C ASP A 22 24.72 6.39 -17.70
N GLY A 23 25.53 7.12 -16.93
CA GLY A 23 25.93 8.49 -17.27
C GLY A 23 24.93 9.62 -17.00
N HIS A 24 24.61 9.93 -15.74
CA HIS A 24 24.59 11.31 -15.20
C HIS A 24 24.31 11.25 -13.69
N GLY A 25 25.25 11.72 -12.87
CA GLY A 25 25.20 11.61 -11.41
C GLY A 25 24.08 12.43 -10.76
N GLY A 26 22.96 11.77 -10.46
CA GLY A 26 21.89 12.31 -9.63
C GLY A 26 21.18 11.19 -8.87
N PHE A 27 21.71 10.78 -7.71
CA PHE A 27 20.97 9.91 -6.79
C PHE A 27 19.63 10.59 -6.44
N GLY A 28 18.50 9.93 -6.77
CA GLY A 28 17.16 10.40 -6.40
C GLY A 28 16.47 11.40 -7.35
N ILE A 29 17.03 11.69 -8.54
CA ILE A 29 16.38 12.55 -9.56
C ILE A 29 16.16 11.74 -10.85
N GLY A 30 15.41 10.66 -10.75
CA GLY A 30 14.81 9.94 -11.88
C GLY A 30 13.29 9.97 -11.76
N SER A 31 12.58 9.94 -12.88
CA SER A 31 11.13 9.80 -12.88
C SER A 31 10.75 8.49 -12.16
N LEU A 32 10.14 8.56 -10.98
CA LEU A 32 9.56 7.38 -10.34
C LEU A 32 8.52 6.76 -11.29
N SER A 33 8.73 5.51 -11.66
CA SER A 33 7.86 4.73 -12.53
C SER A 33 6.89 3.90 -11.69
N LEU A 34 5.92 3.26 -12.36
CA LEU A 34 4.94 2.42 -11.68
C LEU A 34 5.57 1.19 -10.99
N GLU A 35 6.79 0.79 -11.37
CA GLU A 35 7.46 -0.35 -10.72
C GLU A 35 7.90 -0.07 -9.28
N ASN A 36 8.08 1.20 -8.93
CA ASN A 36 8.42 1.63 -7.57
C ASN A 36 7.21 1.71 -6.64
N VAL A 37 6.00 1.49 -7.14
CA VAL A 37 4.76 1.64 -6.39
C VAL A 37 4.11 0.29 -6.18
N SER A 38 3.82 -0.03 -4.92
CA SER A 38 3.14 -1.27 -4.56
C SER A 38 1.83 -0.97 -3.83
N PRO A 39 0.69 -1.55 -4.28
CA PRO A 39 -0.55 -1.51 -3.53
C PRO A 39 -0.51 -2.47 -2.35
N VAL A 40 -0.79 -1.95 -1.16
CA VAL A 40 -1.00 -2.71 0.08
C VAL A 40 -2.47 -2.59 0.46
N ILE A 41 -3.15 -3.72 0.62
CA ILE A 41 -4.50 -3.79 1.15
C ILE A 41 -4.43 -4.08 2.63
N ILE A 42 -5.16 -3.30 3.44
CA ILE A 42 -5.38 -3.54 4.86
C ILE A 42 -6.82 -3.98 5.04
N ASP A 43 -7.01 -5.18 5.58
CA ASP A 43 -8.28 -5.63 6.13
C ASP A 43 -8.35 -5.17 7.59
N VAL A 44 -9.19 -4.15 7.84
CA VAL A 44 -9.24 -3.50 9.15
C VAL A 44 -9.81 -4.43 10.21
N GLU A 45 -10.77 -5.31 9.87
CA GLU A 45 -11.37 -6.20 10.87
C GLU A 45 -10.46 -7.39 11.18
N GLU A 46 -9.80 -7.99 10.19
CA GLU A 46 -8.82 -9.08 10.45
C GLU A 46 -7.52 -8.56 11.06
N GLY A 47 -7.22 -7.27 10.87
CA GLY A 47 -5.96 -6.69 11.29
C GLY A 47 -4.77 -7.14 10.45
N VAL A 48 -4.98 -7.36 9.14
CA VAL A 48 -3.95 -7.92 8.25
C VAL A 48 -3.69 -6.98 7.09
N ALA A 49 -2.42 -6.68 6.84
CA ALA A 49 -1.94 -5.98 5.64
C ALA A 49 -1.28 -6.96 4.66
N ARG A 50 -1.52 -6.79 3.37
CA ARG A 50 -0.94 -7.61 2.29
C ARG A 50 -0.65 -6.78 1.05
N ILE A 51 0.48 -7.06 0.40
CA ILE A 51 0.73 -6.55 -0.95
C ILE A 51 -0.19 -7.29 -1.92
N GLU A 52 -1.07 -6.57 -2.60
CA GLU A 52 -1.99 -7.11 -3.59
C GLU A 52 -1.75 -6.45 -4.94
N ILE A 53 -0.72 -6.90 -5.68
CA ILE A 53 -0.34 -6.37 -7.00
C ILE A 53 -1.55 -6.35 -7.97
N GLY A 54 -2.48 -7.30 -7.82
CA GLY A 54 -3.72 -7.33 -8.58
C GLY A 54 -4.58 -6.07 -8.46
N ALA A 55 -4.46 -5.31 -7.36
CA ALA A 55 -5.21 -4.08 -7.13
C ALA A 55 -4.84 -2.94 -8.10
N MET A 56 -3.67 -2.98 -8.74
CA MET A 56 -3.33 -2.06 -9.83
C MET A 56 -4.24 -2.23 -11.06
N HIS A 57 -4.81 -3.42 -11.26
CA HIS A 57 -5.60 -3.76 -12.44
C HIS A 57 -7.03 -4.22 -12.10
N ALA A 58 -7.52 -3.93 -10.88
CA ALA A 58 -8.81 -4.40 -10.38
C ALA A 58 -8.98 -5.94 -10.36
N ARG A 59 -7.87 -6.67 -10.15
CA ARG A 59 -7.81 -8.15 -10.12
C ARG A 59 -7.41 -8.71 -8.76
N SER A 60 -7.40 -7.88 -7.73
CA SER A 60 -7.05 -8.29 -6.37
C SER A 60 -8.05 -9.34 -5.85
N ASP A 61 -7.64 -10.20 -4.92
CA ASP A 61 -8.55 -11.19 -4.31
C ASP A 61 -9.66 -10.50 -3.51
N THR A 62 -9.36 -9.31 -3.02
CA THR A 62 -10.28 -8.40 -2.33
C THR A 62 -11.31 -7.78 -3.29
N GLU A 63 -10.92 -7.47 -4.53
CA GLU A 63 -11.77 -6.79 -5.52
C GLU A 63 -12.51 -7.76 -6.46
N ARG A 64 -12.02 -9.00 -6.62
CA ARG A 64 -12.56 -9.95 -7.59
C ARG A 64 -14.04 -10.25 -7.34
N GLY A 65 -14.86 -10.02 -8.36
CA GLY A 65 -16.29 -10.35 -8.35
C GLY A 65 -17.19 -9.30 -7.67
N ILE A 66 -16.61 -8.16 -7.27
CA ILE A 66 -17.27 -7.04 -6.62
C ILE A 66 -17.51 -5.93 -7.63
N LYS A 67 -18.73 -5.38 -7.65
CA LYS A 67 -19.04 -4.17 -8.42
C LYS A 67 -18.82 -2.94 -7.54
N PHE A 68 -17.79 -2.16 -7.84
CA PHE A 68 -17.50 -0.92 -7.14
C PHE A 68 -18.41 0.22 -7.60
N THR A 69 -18.90 1.01 -6.63
CA THR A 69 -19.68 2.22 -6.84
C THR A 69 -19.14 3.33 -5.95
N THR A 70 -19.56 4.57 -6.23
CA THR A 70 -19.24 5.74 -5.40
C THR A 70 -20.25 5.95 -4.27
N SER A 71 -21.23 5.05 -4.12
CA SER A 71 -22.26 5.13 -3.07
C SER A 71 -21.93 4.15 -1.95
N ARG A 72 -21.62 4.68 -0.76
CA ARG A 72 -21.32 3.84 0.42
C ARG A 72 -22.51 2.97 0.82
N ALA A 73 -23.73 3.46 0.60
CA ALA A 73 -24.97 2.73 0.90
C ALA A 73 -25.09 1.41 0.13
N ASP A 74 -24.57 1.33 -1.10
CA ASP A 74 -24.61 0.10 -1.90
C ASP A 74 -23.82 -1.05 -1.24
N SER A 75 -22.84 -0.68 -0.40
CA SER A 75 -21.94 -1.60 0.31
C SER A 75 -22.22 -1.66 1.81
N GLU A 76 -23.40 -1.22 2.23
CA GLU A 76 -23.83 -1.28 3.64
C GLU A 76 -23.73 -2.71 4.18
N GLY A 77 -23.19 -2.84 5.41
CA GLY A 77 -22.84 -4.13 6.04
C GLY A 77 -21.59 -4.78 5.46
N GLY A 78 -20.87 -4.08 4.58
CA GLY A 78 -19.58 -4.52 4.05
C GLY A 78 -18.44 -4.26 5.01
N LYS A 79 -17.35 -4.98 4.77
CA LYS A 79 -16.13 -4.92 5.57
C LYS A 79 -15.27 -3.72 5.14
N PRO A 80 -14.72 -2.93 6.08
CA PRO A 80 -13.83 -1.82 5.78
C PRO A 80 -12.42 -2.29 5.41
N TYR A 81 -11.85 -1.66 4.39
CA TYR A 81 -10.49 -1.87 3.92
C TYR A 81 -9.80 -0.53 3.64
N TRP A 82 -8.47 -0.54 3.68
CA TRP A 82 -7.65 0.52 3.10
C TRP A 82 -6.88 -0.03 1.90
N LEU A 83 -6.85 0.73 0.80
CA LEU A 83 -5.80 0.59 -0.21
C LEU A 83 -4.73 1.64 0.06
N VAL A 84 -3.53 1.19 0.38
CA VAL A 84 -2.37 2.03 0.64
C VAL A 84 -1.40 1.90 -0.54
N TRP A 85 -1.08 3.01 -1.18
CA TRP A 85 0.00 3.08 -2.15
C TRP A 85 1.30 3.32 -1.40
N VAL A 86 2.26 2.43 -1.60
CA VAL A 86 3.60 2.51 -1.01
C VAL A 86 4.61 2.68 -2.13
N THR A 87 5.30 3.81 -2.15
CA THR A 87 6.37 4.12 -3.11
C THR A 87 7.73 3.92 -2.45
N ILE A 88 8.61 3.19 -3.14
CA ILE A 88 9.99 2.95 -2.74
C ILE A 88 10.93 3.83 -3.56
N ASP A 89 11.86 4.49 -2.90
CA ASP A 89 12.94 5.25 -3.53
C ASP A 89 14.27 4.98 -2.83
N PHE A 90 15.37 5.50 -3.37
CA PHE A 90 16.71 5.23 -2.91
C PHE A 90 17.43 6.50 -2.45
N LYS A 91 18.05 6.43 -1.28
CA LYS A 91 19.08 7.36 -0.79
C LYS A 91 20.45 6.69 -0.97
N GLU A 92 21.53 7.44 -0.75
CA GLU A 92 22.90 6.87 -0.71
C GLU A 92 23.01 5.73 0.32
N GLU A 93 22.26 5.83 1.41
CA GLU A 93 22.23 4.87 2.51
C GLU A 93 21.42 3.59 2.19
N GLY A 94 20.60 3.60 1.12
CA GLY A 94 19.76 2.47 0.71
C GLY A 94 18.30 2.85 0.42
N PRO A 95 17.44 1.84 0.17
CA PRO A 95 16.02 2.06 -0.10
C PRO A 95 15.28 2.57 1.15
N TYR A 96 14.24 3.37 0.94
CA TYR A 96 13.34 3.89 1.97
C TYR A 96 11.90 4.05 1.45
N TYR A 97 10.92 4.12 2.36
CA TYR A 97 9.52 4.37 1.99
C TYR A 97 9.36 5.86 1.71
N ALA A 98 9.33 6.22 0.44
CA ALA A 98 9.36 7.60 0.00
C ALA A 98 7.98 8.23 -0.06
N GLY A 99 6.93 7.45 -0.33
CA GLY A 99 5.56 7.91 -0.36
C GLY A 99 4.62 6.83 0.17
N VAL A 100 3.64 7.25 0.98
CA VAL A 100 2.66 6.35 1.58
C VAL A 100 1.31 7.06 1.63
N THR A 101 0.35 6.64 0.83
CA THR A 101 -0.98 7.29 0.79
C THR A 101 -2.09 6.27 0.88
N ALA A 102 -3.14 6.57 1.64
CA ALA A 102 -4.25 5.64 1.86
C ALA A 102 -5.57 6.09 1.19
N CYS A 103 -6.38 5.12 0.77
CA CYS A 103 -7.73 5.31 0.25
C CYS A 103 -8.71 4.37 0.95
N GLU A 104 -9.87 4.90 1.38
CA GLU A 104 -10.93 4.08 1.96
C GLU A 104 -11.56 3.19 0.88
N MET A 105 -11.85 1.95 1.26
CA MET A 105 -12.65 1.03 0.47
C MET A 105 -13.58 0.25 1.39
N VAL A 106 -14.78 -0.08 0.93
CA VAL A 106 -15.66 -1.04 1.61
C VAL A 106 -15.99 -2.15 0.65
N VAL A 107 -15.97 -3.40 1.13
CA VAL A 107 -16.34 -4.56 0.31
C VAL A 107 -17.42 -5.36 1.01
N ASN A 108 -18.61 -5.41 0.41
CA ASN A 108 -19.68 -6.32 0.79
C ASN A 108 -19.71 -7.50 -0.19
N ARG A 109 -19.19 -8.66 0.27
CA ARG A 109 -19.13 -9.89 -0.53
C ARG A 109 -20.51 -10.52 -0.74
N GLU A 110 -21.43 -10.40 0.21
CA GLU A 110 -22.79 -10.95 0.11
C GLU A 110 -23.60 -10.26 -0.99
N LYS A 111 -23.60 -8.92 -1.00
CA LYS A 111 -24.24 -8.10 -2.03
C LYS A 111 -23.44 -8.02 -3.32
N ARG A 112 -22.19 -8.47 -3.31
CA ARG A 112 -21.21 -8.29 -4.39
C ARG A 112 -21.09 -6.82 -4.82
N ARG A 113 -21.06 -5.94 -3.82
CA ARG A 113 -20.96 -4.49 -3.97
C ARG A 113 -19.79 -3.96 -3.16
N GLY A 114 -19.09 -2.99 -3.73
CA GLY A 114 -18.00 -2.32 -3.07
C GLY A 114 -18.14 -0.82 -3.19
N TYR A 115 -17.61 -0.09 -2.22
CA TYR A 115 -17.50 1.35 -2.26
C TYR A 115 -16.05 1.72 -2.48
N LYS A 116 -15.80 2.54 -3.50
CA LYS A 116 -14.48 3.03 -3.87
C LYS A 116 -14.62 4.23 -4.79
N ILE A 117 -13.82 5.26 -4.57
CA ILE A 117 -13.76 6.43 -5.46
C ILE A 117 -12.53 6.31 -6.35
N LEU A 118 -12.70 5.84 -7.59
CA LEU A 118 -11.58 5.62 -8.50
C LEU A 118 -10.70 6.86 -8.72
N ALA A 119 -11.32 8.05 -8.79
CA ALA A 119 -10.58 9.31 -8.92
C ALA A 119 -9.67 9.57 -7.72
N ASP A 120 -10.12 9.27 -6.49
CA ASP A 120 -9.29 9.42 -5.30
C ASP A 120 -8.13 8.42 -5.31
N HIS A 121 -8.38 7.16 -5.70
CA HIS A 121 -7.35 6.14 -5.81
C HIS A 121 -6.22 6.50 -6.78
N VAL A 122 -6.56 7.01 -7.96
CA VAL A 122 -5.55 7.46 -8.95
C VAL A 122 -4.80 8.69 -8.44
N ASN A 123 -5.50 9.65 -7.84
CA ASN A 123 -4.86 10.85 -7.27
C ASN A 123 -3.92 10.52 -6.12
N LYS A 124 -4.28 9.58 -5.25
CA LYS A 124 -3.45 9.15 -4.12
C LYS A 124 -2.23 8.36 -4.62
N MET A 125 -2.38 7.52 -5.64
CA MET A 125 -1.25 6.88 -6.32
C MET A 125 -0.25 7.91 -6.85
N ASP A 126 -0.71 8.92 -7.60
CA ASP A 126 0.14 10.01 -8.09
C ASP A 126 0.84 10.78 -6.95
N LYS A 127 0.12 11.07 -5.86
CA LYS A 127 0.71 11.73 -4.68
C LYS A 127 1.76 10.84 -4.00
N SER A 128 1.54 9.53 -3.92
CA SER A 128 2.54 8.58 -3.42
C SER A 128 3.79 8.60 -4.29
N MET A 129 3.64 8.60 -5.62
CA MET A 129 4.77 8.72 -6.56
C MET A 129 5.51 10.05 -6.41
N LYS A 130 4.83 11.11 -5.98
CA LYS A 130 5.42 12.41 -5.63
C LYS A 130 5.96 12.46 -4.19
N ARG A 131 6.24 11.31 -3.60
CA ARG A 131 6.85 11.16 -2.26
C ARG A 131 6.01 11.80 -1.14
N GLN A 132 4.69 11.84 -1.31
CA GLN A 132 3.79 12.36 -0.26
C GLN A 132 3.39 11.25 0.71
N ILE A 133 3.27 11.62 1.99
CA ILE A 133 2.76 10.78 3.06
C ILE A 133 1.39 11.33 3.47
N ILE A 134 0.33 10.56 3.22
CA ILE A 134 -1.07 10.95 3.45
C ILE A 134 -1.86 9.76 4.02
N VAL A 135 -1.73 9.57 5.32
CA VAL A 135 -2.37 8.50 6.12
C VAL A 135 -3.24 9.06 7.25
N GLU A 136 -3.45 10.37 7.31
CA GLU A 136 -4.21 11.08 8.36
C GLU A 136 -5.66 10.60 8.51
N GLN A 137 -6.26 10.16 7.41
CA GLN A 137 -7.64 9.66 7.32
C GLN A 137 -7.80 8.25 7.86
N MET A 138 -6.70 7.52 8.08
CA MET A 138 -6.74 6.17 8.63
C MET A 138 -7.05 6.22 10.11
N ASP A 139 -7.86 5.27 10.57
CA ASP A 139 -8.07 5.04 12.00
C ASP A 139 -6.80 4.48 12.66
N ASP A 140 -6.70 4.68 13.97
CA ASP A 140 -5.55 4.28 14.79
C ASP A 140 -5.21 2.78 14.64
N ARG A 141 -6.21 1.91 14.57
CA ARG A 141 -5.98 0.47 14.39
C ARG A 141 -5.31 0.22 13.03
N SER A 142 -5.82 0.82 11.96
CA SER A 142 -5.25 0.71 10.62
C SER A 142 -3.85 1.29 10.51
N LYS A 143 -3.55 2.41 11.21
CA LYS A 143 -2.20 2.98 11.28
C LYS A 143 -1.20 2.03 11.94
N ARG A 144 -1.57 1.42 13.07
CA ARG A 144 -0.73 0.41 13.74
C ARG A 144 -0.43 -0.77 12.83
N ILE A 145 -1.47 -1.33 12.17
CA ILE A 145 -1.30 -2.44 11.22
C ILE A 145 -0.34 -2.08 10.09
N LEU A 146 -0.45 -0.86 9.55
CA LEU A 146 0.44 -0.39 8.49
C LEU A 146 1.88 -0.21 8.98
N ALA A 147 2.09 0.36 10.18
CA ALA A 147 3.42 0.54 10.77
C ALA A 147 4.11 -0.81 11.00
N GLU A 148 3.40 -1.77 11.61
CA GLU A 148 3.89 -3.13 11.83
C GLU A 148 4.20 -3.85 10.51
N PHE A 149 3.37 -3.65 9.49
CA PHE A 149 3.59 -4.23 8.17
C PHE A 149 4.84 -3.68 7.48
N LEU A 150 5.03 -2.36 7.48
CA LEU A 150 6.17 -1.71 6.82
C LEU A 150 7.49 -2.02 7.53
N SER A 151 7.53 -1.85 8.86
CA SER A 151 8.71 -2.20 9.67
C SER A 151 9.04 -3.69 9.60
N GLY A 152 8.03 -4.56 9.71
CA GLY A 152 8.19 -6.01 9.61
C GLY A 152 8.59 -6.49 8.22
N HIS A 153 8.31 -5.72 7.16
CA HIS A 153 8.76 -6.03 5.81
C HIS A 153 10.26 -5.77 5.66
N ASN A 154 10.73 -4.60 6.04
CA ASN A 154 12.15 -4.25 6.02
C ASN A 154 12.45 -3.14 7.04
N GLN A 155 13.04 -3.54 8.17
CA GLN A 155 13.36 -2.62 9.27
C GLN A 155 14.32 -1.52 8.84
N GLU A 156 15.37 -1.83 8.06
CA GLU A 156 16.33 -0.82 7.63
C GLU A 156 15.67 0.24 6.73
N MET A 157 14.76 -0.21 5.87
CA MET A 157 14.00 0.68 4.99
C MET A 157 13.07 1.59 5.79
N TRP A 158 12.41 1.04 6.81
CA TRP A 158 11.60 1.78 7.76
C TRP A 158 12.44 2.85 8.47
N ASP A 159 13.60 2.48 9.03
CA ASP A 159 14.47 3.38 9.77
C ASP A 159 15.02 4.52 8.91
N ARG A 160 15.27 4.30 7.60
CA ARG A 160 15.71 5.33 6.64
C ARG A 160 14.58 6.25 6.15
N SER A 161 13.33 5.88 6.41
CA SER A 161 12.16 6.63 5.94
C SER A 161 12.01 7.96 6.66
N GLU A 162 11.31 8.91 6.03
CA GLU A 162 11.14 10.25 6.60
C GLU A 162 10.49 10.18 8.00
N PRO A 163 10.95 11.00 8.98
CA PRO A 163 10.36 11.02 10.33
C PRO A 163 8.86 11.27 10.33
N LYS A 164 8.35 11.99 9.31
CA LYS A 164 6.91 12.21 9.09
C LYS A 164 6.14 10.89 8.96
N LEU A 165 6.69 9.87 8.30
CA LEU A 165 6.02 8.57 8.16
C LEU A 165 5.81 7.92 9.52
N HIS A 166 6.85 7.96 10.36
CA HIS A 166 6.83 7.39 11.70
C HIS A 166 5.81 8.14 12.56
N ALA A 167 5.86 9.47 12.57
CA ALA A 167 4.96 10.31 13.35
C ALA A 167 3.49 10.20 12.88
N ASP A 168 3.22 10.16 11.57
CA ASP A 168 1.85 10.08 11.05
C ASP A 168 1.21 8.70 11.31
N LEU A 169 2.03 7.65 11.47
CA LEU A 169 1.62 6.29 11.82
C LEU A 169 1.72 5.97 13.32
N GLU A 170 2.42 6.80 14.09
CA GLU A 170 2.47 6.71 15.54
C GLU A 170 1.08 7.01 16.09
N VAL A 171 0.54 6.05 16.82
CA VAL A 171 -0.71 6.22 17.55
C VAL A 171 -0.31 6.52 18.98
N SER A 172 -0.62 7.71 19.47
CA SER A 172 -0.52 8.00 20.89
C SER A 172 -1.47 7.07 21.63
N ASP A 173 -0.91 6.12 22.38
CA ASP A 173 -1.67 5.34 23.37
C ASP A 173 -2.11 6.32 24.46
N ASN A 174 -3.26 6.96 24.28
CA ASN A 174 -3.96 7.61 25.38
C ASN A 174 -4.48 6.50 26.30
N ILE A 175 -3.62 6.10 27.25
CA ILE A 175 -3.95 5.31 28.44
C ILE A 175 -4.84 6.15 29.36
#